data_AF-A0A9Y4KFU0-F1
#
_entry.id   AF-A0A9Y4KFU0-F1
#
_cell.length_a   1.000
_cell.length_b   1.000
_cell.length_c   1.000
_cell.angle_alpha   90.00
_cell.angle_beta   90.00
_cell.angle_gamma   90.00
#
_symmetry.space_group_name_H-M   'P 1'
#
loop_
_entity.id
_entity.type
_entity.pdbx_description
1 polymer ?
#
loop_
_entity_poly.entity_id
_entity_poly.type
_entity_poly.pdbx_seq_one_letter_code
_entity_poly.pdbx_strand_id
1 'polypeptide(L)'
;MELESLRTDVEKEGGKEEDEEEKKGGQKAGTKRRHEDEEEETSPTKKLATDHSVKVATHYNRLQEVGLAARSQSRIFFMRNFNNWLKSVLIGEILEQVREAGPQQVSVLDLGCGKGGDLLKWRRGGINHLVCADIAGVSVEQCQSRYDDMKRKSHANERIFSAEFITADCSKELLSEKLDDAELMFDICSCQFVYHYSFESEQKADMMLRNACERLKPGGFFIGTTPDAFELVKRLEASDSLSFGNEVFKVSFQSKGVYPLFGCQYHFSLEDVVNVPEFLVYFPLLEHMAKRYNMRLVLKQRFSEFFEEKVKKEQHRSLMMKMMALEPFPCEGGGRPASDSREEYCHAKEHCGRAGVKPPVGTLSRSEWEATSIYLVFVFQKMS
;
A
#
# COMPACT_ATOMS: atom_id res chain seq x y z
N MET A 1 10.64 33.85 44.89
CA MET A 1 11.51 34.55 45.85
C MET A 1 11.91 33.52 46.88
N GLU A 2 13.00 32.82 46.59
CA GLU A 2 14.35 33.01 47.19
C GLU A 2 14.50 32.02 48.37
N LEU A 3 15.59 31.30 48.58
CA LEU A 3 16.84 31.08 47.85
C LEU A 3 17.45 29.84 48.51
N GLU A 4 17.89 28.87 47.72
CA GLU A 4 18.60 27.67 48.19
C GLU A 4 20.07 27.98 48.48
N SER A 5 20.58 27.31 49.51
CA SER A 5 21.91 27.45 50.08
C SER A 5 22.92 26.44 49.50
N LEU A 6 24.05 26.97 49.01
CA LEU A 6 25.45 26.54 49.21
C LEU A 6 25.91 25.18 48.62
N ARG A 7 26.73 25.17 47.54
CA ARG A 7 28.23 25.21 47.46
C ARG A 7 28.88 23.85 47.80
N THR A 8 29.90 23.32 47.10
CA THR A 8 31.10 23.95 46.50
C THR A 8 31.81 23.04 45.47
N ASP A 9 32.50 23.73 44.55
CA ASP A 9 33.41 23.33 43.46
C ASP A 9 34.81 22.82 43.91
N VAL A 10 35.38 21.83 43.20
CA VAL A 10 36.54 21.89 42.25
C VAL A 10 37.95 21.91 42.87
N GLU A 11 38.77 20.94 42.47
CA GLU A 11 40.22 21.13 42.25
C GLU A 11 40.70 20.45 40.96
N LYS A 12 41.65 21.15 40.30
CA LYS A 12 42.35 20.88 39.04
C LYS A 12 43.81 20.56 39.34
N GLU A 13 44.45 19.71 38.54
CA GLU A 13 45.88 19.77 38.15
C GLU A 13 46.00 19.13 36.74
N GLY A 14 46.79 19.54 35.75
CA GLY A 14 47.80 20.59 35.60
C GLY A 14 49.17 20.02 35.15
N GLY A 15 49.63 20.31 33.91
CA GLY A 15 51.05 20.28 33.46
C GLY A 15 51.43 19.20 32.41
N LYS A 16 51.82 19.52 31.14
CA LYS A 16 53.13 20.05 30.60
C LYS A 16 54.16 18.93 30.35
N GLU A 17 55.06 18.86 29.36
CA GLU A 17 55.63 19.64 28.22
C GLU A 17 56.35 18.60 27.30
N GLU A 18 56.24 18.64 25.96
CA GLU A 18 57.26 19.09 24.96
C GLU A 18 58.72 18.58 25.11
N ASP A 19 59.26 17.94 24.05
CA ASP A 19 60.61 18.24 23.51
C ASP A 19 60.84 17.61 22.11
N GLU A 20 61.48 18.40 21.25
CA GLU A 20 61.85 18.16 19.84
C GLU A 20 63.34 17.74 19.67
N GLU A 21 63.77 17.64 18.40
CA GLU A 21 65.13 17.50 17.82
C GLU A 21 65.76 16.09 17.68
N GLU A 22 66.61 15.78 16.69
CA GLU A 22 66.76 16.09 15.26
C GLU A 22 67.99 15.25 14.77
N LYS A 23 67.88 14.62 13.59
CA LYS A 23 68.91 14.38 12.54
C LYS A 23 70.31 13.80 12.82
N LYS A 24 70.64 12.76 12.02
CA LYS A 24 71.69 12.68 10.95
C LYS A 24 71.82 11.20 10.54
N GLY A 25 72.02 10.73 9.31
CA GLY A 25 72.42 11.30 8.02
C GLY A 25 73.18 10.19 7.26
N GLY A 26 72.86 9.91 5.99
CA GLY A 26 73.59 8.92 5.19
C GLY A 26 73.00 8.66 3.81
N GLN A 27 73.47 9.42 2.80
CA GLN A 27 73.21 9.21 1.37
C GLN A 27 74.03 8.04 0.80
N LYS A 28 73.47 7.29 -0.16
CA LYS A 28 74.14 6.93 -1.43
C LYS A 28 73.12 6.55 -2.52
N ALA A 29 73.41 7.02 -3.72
CA ALA A 29 72.55 7.11 -4.89
C ALA A 29 72.53 5.83 -5.76
N GLY A 30 71.49 5.68 -6.60
CA GLY A 30 71.50 4.70 -7.70
C GLY A 30 70.19 4.47 -8.46
N THR A 31 69.94 5.30 -9.48
CA THR A 31 69.27 4.98 -10.76
C THR A 31 67.72 5.05 -10.88
N LYS A 32 67.30 6.07 -11.66
CA LYS A 32 65.98 6.32 -12.27
C LYS A 32 65.43 5.13 -13.09
N ARG A 33 64.15 4.80 -12.90
CA ARG A 33 63.18 4.57 -13.98
C ARG A 33 61.85 5.21 -13.62
N ARG A 34 61.37 6.09 -14.50
CA ARG A 34 60.06 6.76 -14.49
C ARG A 34 58.96 5.72 -14.75
N HIS A 35 57.93 5.72 -13.92
CA HIS A 35 56.57 5.40 -14.35
C HIS A 35 55.72 6.55 -13.83
N GLU A 36 55.05 7.24 -14.76
CA GLU A 36 54.17 8.37 -14.49
C GLU A 36 52.86 7.82 -13.91
N ASP A 37 52.51 8.33 -12.73
CA ASP A 37 51.19 8.20 -12.12
C ASP A 37 50.24 9.12 -12.89
N GLU A 38 49.26 8.55 -13.59
CA GLU A 38 48.11 9.28 -14.11
C GLU A 38 47.07 9.41 -12.99
N GLU A 39 47.02 10.59 -12.39
CA GLU A 39 45.85 11.10 -11.70
C GLU A 39 44.76 11.41 -12.74
N GLU A 40 43.62 10.71 -12.72
CA GLU A 40 42.38 11.24 -13.30
C GLU A 40 41.17 10.90 -12.42
N GLU A 41 40.70 11.97 -11.75
CA GLU A 41 39.34 12.27 -11.30
C GLU A 41 38.54 11.23 -10.48
N THR A 42 38.68 11.35 -9.16
CA THR A 42 37.59 10.98 -8.24
C THR A 42 36.46 12.01 -8.33
N SER A 43 35.42 11.69 -9.10
CA SER A 43 34.18 12.48 -9.13
C SER A 43 33.52 12.51 -7.74
N PRO A 44 33.26 13.69 -7.14
CA PRO A 44 32.49 13.79 -5.91
C PRO A 44 30.98 13.83 -6.22
N THR A 45 30.17 13.27 -5.31
CA THR A 45 28.69 13.30 -5.23
C THR A 45 27.86 12.22 -5.97
N LYS A 46 27.95 10.96 -5.52
CA LYS A 46 26.72 10.15 -5.34
C LYS A 46 26.11 10.53 -3.99
N LYS A 47 25.17 11.48 -3.97
CA LYS A 47 24.22 11.57 -2.86
C LYS A 47 23.57 10.18 -2.74
N LEU A 48 23.76 9.50 -1.60
CA LEU A 48 23.02 8.26 -1.32
C LEU A 48 21.52 8.58 -1.40
N ALA A 49 20.91 8.30 -2.54
CA ALA A 49 19.46 8.34 -2.67
C ALA A 49 18.93 7.24 -1.76
N THR A 50 18.17 7.62 -0.74
CA THR A 50 17.46 6.68 0.14
C THR A 50 16.52 5.83 -0.73
N ASP A 51 16.74 4.52 -0.71
CA ASP A 51 15.96 3.50 -1.42
C ASP A 51 14.45 3.68 -1.17
N HIS A 52 13.66 3.62 -2.24
CA HIS A 52 12.22 3.91 -2.22
C HIS A 52 11.47 3.01 -1.23
N SER A 53 11.80 1.72 -1.21
CA SER A 53 11.25 0.72 -0.29
C SER A 53 11.34 1.19 1.17
N VAL A 54 12.47 1.80 1.55
CA VAL A 54 12.69 2.34 2.92
C VAL A 54 11.77 3.52 3.21
N LYS A 55 11.52 4.40 2.23
CA LYS A 55 10.60 5.55 2.40
C LYS A 55 9.17 5.09 2.64
N VAL A 56 8.71 4.09 1.87
CA VAL A 56 7.38 3.49 2.02
C VAL A 56 7.25 2.83 3.39
N ALA A 57 8.19 1.96 3.78
CA ALA A 57 8.19 1.31 5.09
C ALA A 57 8.19 2.33 6.25
N THR A 58 9.03 3.36 6.14
CA THR A 58 9.13 4.43 7.14
C THR A 58 7.83 5.20 7.28
N HIS A 59 7.15 5.51 6.17
CA HIS A 59 5.85 6.19 6.20
C HIS A 59 4.81 5.37 6.95
N TYR A 60 4.63 4.09 6.59
CA TYR A 60 3.63 3.23 7.21
C TYR A 60 3.92 2.92 8.69
N ASN A 61 5.20 2.76 9.06
CA ASN A 61 5.62 2.61 10.45
C ASN A 61 5.32 3.86 11.31
N ARG A 62 5.33 5.06 10.72
CA ARG A 62 5.07 6.32 11.44
C ARG A 62 3.59 6.64 11.61
N LEU A 63 2.72 6.13 10.73
CA LEU A 63 1.28 6.35 10.86
C LEU A 63 0.81 5.77 12.21
N GLN A 64 0.21 6.59 13.06
CA GLN A 64 -0.33 6.11 14.34
C GLN A 64 -1.64 5.34 14.14
N GLU A 65 -1.89 4.34 14.98
CA GLU A 65 -3.21 3.71 15.06
C GLU A 65 -4.11 4.54 15.99
N VAL A 66 -5.03 5.30 15.39
CA VAL A 66 -5.92 6.23 16.10
C VAL A 66 -7.27 5.61 16.52
N GLY A 67 -7.45 4.30 16.31
CA GLY A 67 -8.68 3.56 16.65
C GLY A 67 -9.89 3.89 15.75
N LEU A 68 -11.04 3.25 16.04
CA LEU A 68 -12.26 3.41 15.23
C LEU A 68 -12.94 4.78 15.41
N ALA A 69 -12.93 5.32 16.62
CA ALA A 69 -13.60 6.59 16.93
C ALA A 69 -12.96 7.78 16.20
N ALA A 70 -11.62 7.87 16.18
CA ALA A 70 -10.94 8.91 15.41
C ALA A 70 -11.14 8.70 13.90
N ARG A 71 -11.13 7.46 13.42
CA ARG A 71 -11.40 7.17 11.99
C ARG A 71 -12.80 7.60 11.54
N SER A 72 -13.82 7.50 12.42
CA SER A 72 -15.17 7.99 12.10
C SER A 72 -15.28 9.52 11.99
N GLN A 73 -14.26 10.25 12.43
CA GLN A 73 -14.19 11.72 12.32
C GLN A 73 -13.36 12.19 11.12
N SER A 74 -12.80 11.27 10.33
CA SER A 74 -11.97 11.60 9.17
C SER A 74 -12.80 12.13 8.00
N ARG A 75 -12.29 13.15 7.30
CA ARG A 75 -12.90 13.73 6.07
C ARG A 75 -13.21 12.68 5.00
N ILE A 76 -12.43 11.60 4.96
CA ILE A 76 -12.55 10.52 3.98
C ILE A 76 -13.16 9.24 4.57
N PHE A 77 -13.96 9.34 5.64
CA PHE A 77 -14.58 8.21 6.32
C PHE A 77 -15.38 7.32 5.35
N PHE A 78 -16.27 7.92 4.54
CA PHE A 78 -17.09 7.18 3.60
C PHE A 78 -16.26 6.57 2.48
N MET A 79 -15.26 7.28 1.94
CA MET A 79 -14.33 6.70 0.98
C MET A 79 -13.54 5.50 1.53
N ARG A 80 -13.08 5.55 2.79
CA ARG A 80 -12.42 4.39 3.44
C ARG A 80 -13.37 3.20 3.57
N ASN A 81 -14.64 3.44 3.89
CA ASN A 81 -15.66 2.39 3.96
C ASN A 81 -16.01 1.83 2.58
N PHE A 82 -16.07 2.69 1.56
CA PHE A 82 -16.26 2.32 0.16
C PHE A 82 -15.14 1.40 -0.34
N ASN A 83 -13.89 1.79 -0.13
CA ASN A 83 -12.73 0.97 -0.47
C ASN A 83 -12.77 -0.37 0.27
N ASN A 84 -13.16 -0.39 1.55
CA ASN A 84 -13.33 -1.63 2.30
C ASN A 84 -14.48 -2.51 1.78
N TRP A 85 -15.58 -1.90 1.32
CA TRP A 85 -16.70 -2.62 0.72
C TRP A 85 -16.27 -3.27 -0.60
N LEU A 86 -15.59 -2.52 -1.49
CA LEU A 86 -15.03 -3.06 -2.75
C LEU A 86 -14.15 -4.28 -2.50
N LYS A 87 -13.21 -4.17 -1.55
CA LYS A 87 -12.35 -5.30 -1.16
C LYS A 87 -13.15 -6.48 -0.60
N SER A 88 -14.17 -6.22 0.22
CA SER A 88 -15.01 -7.29 0.80
C SER A 88 -15.79 -8.04 -0.28
N VAL A 89 -16.30 -7.33 -1.27
CA VAL A 89 -17.01 -7.93 -2.41
C VAL A 89 -16.05 -8.73 -3.29
N LEU A 90 -14.90 -8.15 -3.66
CA LEU A 90 -13.88 -8.84 -4.46
C LEU A 90 -13.40 -10.13 -3.78
N ILE A 91 -13.01 -10.05 -2.51
CA ILE A 91 -12.56 -11.21 -1.73
C ILE A 91 -13.68 -12.26 -1.61
N GLY A 92 -14.92 -11.83 -1.34
CA GLY A 92 -16.06 -12.72 -1.20
C GLY A 92 -16.37 -13.51 -2.47
N GLU A 93 -16.43 -12.86 -3.63
CA GLU A 93 -16.71 -13.54 -4.92
C GLU A 93 -15.59 -14.49 -5.34
N ILE A 94 -14.34 -14.20 -4.99
CA ILE A 94 -13.19 -15.07 -5.31
C ILE A 94 -13.16 -16.28 -4.37
N LEU A 95 -13.47 -16.09 -3.09
CA LEU A 95 -13.60 -17.20 -2.13
C LEU A 95 -14.74 -18.15 -2.52
N GLU A 96 -15.85 -17.63 -3.04
CA GLU A 96 -16.95 -18.44 -3.58
C GLU A 96 -16.47 -19.29 -4.75
N GLN A 97 -15.80 -18.69 -5.74
CA GLN A 97 -15.23 -19.42 -6.88
C GLN A 97 -14.20 -20.48 -6.48
N VAL A 98 -13.30 -20.16 -5.54
CA VAL A 98 -12.33 -21.13 -5.02
C VAL A 98 -13.04 -22.33 -4.40
N ARG A 99 -14.09 -22.10 -3.60
CA ARG A 99 -14.86 -23.17 -2.95
C ARG A 99 -15.65 -24.03 -3.92
N GLU A 100 -16.24 -23.42 -4.94
CA GLU A 100 -16.92 -24.14 -6.02
C GLU A 100 -15.96 -25.05 -6.80
N ALA A 101 -14.69 -24.63 -6.94
CA ALA A 101 -13.67 -25.37 -7.67
C ALA A 101 -13.01 -26.52 -6.88
N GLY A 102 -13.13 -26.58 -5.55
CA GLY A 102 -12.87 -27.83 -4.81
C GLY A 102 -11.89 -27.92 -3.62
N PRO A 103 -11.48 -26.90 -2.84
CA PRO A 103 -10.80 -27.12 -1.56
C PRO A 103 -11.74 -27.09 -0.34
N GLN A 104 -11.60 -28.07 0.56
CA GLN A 104 -12.11 -27.96 1.95
C GLN A 104 -11.24 -27.05 2.83
N GLN A 105 -9.99 -26.80 2.42
CA GLN A 105 -9.05 -25.94 3.15
C GLN A 105 -8.50 -24.85 2.22
N VAL A 106 -8.72 -23.59 2.59
CA VAL A 106 -8.31 -22.42 1.81
C VAL A 106 -7.12 -21.74 2.49
N SER A 107 -6.01 -21.63 1.76
CA SER A 107 -4.80 -20.90 2.18
C SER A 107 -4.65 -19.61 1.38
N VAL A 108 -4.38 -18.50 2.07
CA VAL A 108 -4.30 -17.16 1.47
C VAL A 108 -2.96 -16.52 1.78
N LEU A 109 -2.38 -15.85 0.78
CA LEU A 109 -1.31 -14.87 0.94
C LEU A 109 -1.89 -13.45 0.86
N ASP A 110 -1.67 -12.63 1.89
CA ASP A 110 -2.00 -11.20 1.91
C ASP A 110 -0.69 -10.38 1.80
N LEU A 111 -0.39 -9.95 0.58
CA LEU A 111 0.86 -9.29 0.20
C LEU A 111 0.71 -7.77 0.34
N GLY A 112 1.50 -7.20 1.26
CA GLY A 112 1.33 -5.83 1.76
C GLY A 112 0.14 -5.73 2.69
N CYS A 113 0.08 -6.61 3.71
CA CYS A 113 -1.06 -6.74 4.62
C CYS A 113 -1.29 -5.47 5.47
N GLY A 114 -0.31 -4.57 5.54
CA GLY A 114 -0.29 -3.42 6.42
C GLY A 114 -0.62 -3.82 7.85
N LYS A 115 -1.51 -3.05 8.49
CA LYS A 115 -1.95 -3.25 9.88
C LYS A 115 -3.12 -4.24 10.02
N GLY A 116 -3.24 -5.18 9.10
CA GLY A 116 -4.28 -6.22 9.14
C GLY A 116 -5.70 -5.70 8.88
N GLY A 117 -5.86 -4.77 7.93
CA GLY A 117 -7.17 -4.22 7.53
C GLY A 117 -8.16 -5.25 6.99
N ASP A 118 -7.64 -6.35 6.45
CA ASP A 118 -8.41 -7.40 5.78
C ASP A 118 -8.60 -8.68 6.62
N LEU A 119 -8.01 -8.77 7.82
CA LEU A 119 -8.15 -9.91 8.74
C LEU A 119 -9.62 -10.31 9.00
N LEU A 120 -10.50 -9.33 9.21
CA LEU A 120 -11.92 -9.61 9.43
C LEU A 120 -12.62 -10.14 8.17
N LYS A 121 -12.16 -9.72 6.98
CA LYS A 121 -12.68 -10.21 5.69
C LYS A 121 -12.30 -11.68 5.53
N TRP A 122 -11.05 -12.03 5.81
CA TRP A 122 -10.56 -13.41 5.81
C TRP A 122 -11.25 -14.30 6.85
N ARG A 123 -11.51 -13.78 8.06
CA ARG A 123 -12.23 -14.52 9.11
C ARG A 123 -13.67 -14.82 8.67
N ARG A 124 -14.39 -13.81 8.18
CA ARG A 124 -15.75 -13.99 7.64
C ARG A 124 -15.76 -14.88 6.40
N GLY A 125 -14.67 -14.81 5.64
CA GLY A 125 -14.40 -15.67 4.51
C GLY A 125 -14.19 -17.12 4.89
N GLY A 126 -13.97 -17.47 6.16
CA GLY A 126 -13.85 -18.85 6.62
C GLY A 126 -12.67 -19.60 5.98
N ILE A 127 -11.53 -18.93 5.83
CA ILE A 127 -10.29 -19.55 5.33
C ILE A 127 -9.63 -20.38 6.44
N ASN A 128 -8.60 -21.15 6.09
CA ASN A 128 -7.91 -22.07 6.99
C ASN A 128 -6.56 -21.54 7.43
N HIS A 129 -5.82 -20.91 6.51
CA HIS A 129 -4.49 -20.39 6.77
C HIS A 129 -4.27 -19.06 6.06
N LEU A 130 -3.57 -18.13 6.71
CA LEU A 130 -3.26 -16.80 6.19
C LEU A 130 -1.78 -16.46 6.42
N VAL A 131 -1.05 -16.16 5.35
CA VAL A 131 0.27 -15.55 5.43
C VAL A 131 0.11 -14.05 5.20
N CYS A 132 0.54 -13.24 6.18
CA CYS A 132 0.54 -11.79 6.12
C CYS A 132 1.98 -11.29 5.93
N ALA A 133 2.28 -10.69 4.78
CA ALA A 133 3.62 -10.17 4.49
C ALA A 133 3.58 -8.66 4.26
N ASP A 134 4.49 -7.91 4.86
CA ASP A 134 4.64 -6.46 4.61
C ASP A 134 6.10 -6.02 4.82
N ILE A 135 6.50 -4.93 4.17
CA ILE A 135 7.83 -4.34 4.34
C ILE A 135 7.95 -3.58 5.68
N ALA A 136 6.84 -3.04 6.18
CA ALA A 136 6.79 -2.23 7.37
C ALA A 136 6.64 -3.12 8.62
N GLY A 137 7.76 -3.47 9.27
CA GLY A 137 7.76 -4.37 10.43
C GLY A 137 6.79 -3.98 11.56
N VAL A 138 6.65 -2.68 11.87
CA VAL A 138 5.67 -2.22 12.87
C VAL A 138 4.23 -2.49 12.42
N SER A 139 3.96 -2.42 11.11
CA SER A 139 2.64 -2.77 10.57
C SER A 139 2.37 -4.27 10.69
N VAL A 140 3.37 -5.11 10.46
CA VAL A 140 3.28 -6.56 10.65
C VAL A 140 3.01 -6.91 12.12
N GLU A 141 3.74 -6.31 13.06
CA GLU A 141 3.51 -6.48 14.51
C GLU A 141 2.09 -6.06 14.94
N GLN A 142 1.58 -4.95 14.37
CA GLN A 142 0.20 -4.49 14.60
C GLN A 142 -0.83 -5.44 13.98
N CYS A 143 -0.55 -5.98 12.79
CA CYS A 143 -1.36 -7.00 12.15
C CYS A 143 -1.47 -8.26 13.03
N GLN A 144 -0.33 -8.74 13.54
CA GLN A 144 -0.25 -9.88 14.43
C GLN A 144 -1.03 -9.64 15.74
N SER A 145 -0.81 -8.50 16.38
CA SER A 145 -1.53 -8.11 17.61
C SER A 145 -3.05 -8.11 17.41
N ARG A 146 -3.51 -7.59 16.26
CA ARG A 146 -4.94 -7.56 15.90
C ARG A 146 -5.51 -8.97 15.67
N TYR A 147 -4.74 -9.85 15.03
CA TYR A 147 -5.12 -11.25 14.87
C TYR A 147 -5.20 -11.98 16.23
N ASP A 148 -4.22 -11.78 17.11
CA ASP A 148 -4.19 -12.41 18.44
C ASP A 148 -5.37 -11.95 19.31
N ASP A 149 -5.72 -10.67 19.25
CA ASP A 149 -6.92 -10.14 19.90
C ASP A 149 -8.21 -10.74 19.32
N MET A 150 -8.29 -10.88 18.00
CA MET A 150 -9.42 -11.55 17.34
C MET A 150 -9.53 -13.02 17.76
N LYS A 151 -8.40 -13.73 17.87
CA LYS A 151 -8.31 -15.13 18.30
C LYS A 151 -8.72 -15.28 19.76
N ARG A 152 -8.21 -14.43 20.67
CA ARG A 152 -8.55 -14.44 22.11
C ARG A 152 -10.02 -14.19 22.38
N LYS A 153 -10.67 -13.35 21.57
CA LYS A 153 -12.12 -13.05 21.65
C LYS A 153 -13.01 -14.11 20.99
N SER A 154 -12.44 -15.09 20.28
CA SER A 154 -13.21 -16.13 19.61
C SER A 154 -13.70 -17.18 20.61
N HIS A 155 -14.98 -17.56 20.51
CA HIS A 155 -15.52 -18.65 21.31
C HIS A 155 -14.91 -20.00 20.89
N ALA A 156 -14.92 -21.00 21.79
CA ALA A 156 -14.35 -22.33 21.52
C ALA A 156 -14.93 -23.01 20.26
N ASN A 157 -16.14 -22.63 19.85
CA ASN A 157 -16.82 -23.19 18.67
C ASN A 157 -16.58 -22.34 17.39
N GLU A 158 -15.90 -21.20 17.49
CA GLU A 158 -15.56 -20.36 16.35
C GLU A 158 -14.14 -20.68 15.87
N ARG A 159 -14.05 -21.35 14.72
CA ARG A 159 -12.76 -21.64 14.08
C ARG A 159 -12.21 -20.38 13.43
N ILE A 160 -11.07 -19.89 13.92
CA ILE A 160 -10.25 -18.88 13.24
C ILE A 160 -9.15 -19.58 12.45
N PHE A 161 -8.73 -18.98 11.34
CA PHE A 161 -7.60 -19.46 10.55
C PHE A 161 -6.30 -19.44 11.38
N SER A 162 -5.34 -20.31 11.05
CA SER A 162 -3.95 -20.12 11.49
C SER A 162 -3.30 -18.99 10.68
N ALA A 163 -2.32 -18.31 11.25
CA ALA A 163 -1.68 -17.18 10.59
C ALA A 163 -0.16 -17.19 10.80
N GLU A 164 0.55 -16.72 9.77
CA GLU A 164 1.99 -16.48 9.75
C GLU A 164 2.23 -15.00 9.38
N PHE A 165 3.23 -14.36 10.00
CA PHE A 165 3.48 -12.92 9.87
C PHE A 165 4.93 -12.68 9.48
N ILE A 166 5.16 -12.14 8.29
CA ILE A 166 6.49 -12.01 7.69
C ILE A 166 6.80 -10.54 7.41
N THR A 167 7.89 -10.03 7.97
CA THR A 167 8.45 -8.74 7.57
C THR A 167 9.46 -8.95 6.45
N ALA A 168 9.14 -8.48 5.24
CA ALA A 168 9.99 -8.63 4.05
C ALA A 168 9.71 -7.57 3.00
N ASP A 169 10.75 -7.09 2.31
CA ASP A 169 10.60 -6.38 1.04
C ASP A 169 10.28 -7.40 -0.05
N CYS A 170 8.99 -7.68 -0.26
CA CYS A 170 8.51 -8.63 -1.26
C CYS A 170 8.82 -8.23 -2.71
N SER A 171 9.40 -7.04 -2.96
CA SER A 171 9.93 -6.65 -4.27
C SER A 171 11.42 -7.00 -4.44
N LYS A 172 12.11 -7.46 -3.41
CA LYS A 172 13.54 -7.80 -3.45
C LYS A 172 13.85 -9.18 -2.91
N GLU A 173 13.07 -9.64 -1.95
CA GLU A 173 13.26 -10.89 -1.24
C GLU A 173 12.30 -11.95 -1.78
N LEU A 174 12.77 -13.19 -1.89
CA LEU A 174 11.95 -14.32 -2.28
C LEU A 174 11.16 -14.81 -1.06
N LEU A 175 9.84 -14.65 -1.09
CA LEU A 175 8.97 -14.93 0.04
C LEU A 175 8.92 -16.43 0.38
N SER A 176 9.05 -17.31 -0.63
CA SER A 176 9.05 -18.77 -0.41
C SER A 176 10.17 -19.27 0.50
N GLU A 177 11.29 -18.52 0.60
CA GLU A 177 12.41 -18.86 1.49
C GLU A 177 12.16 -18.45 2.95
N LYS A 178 11.09 -17.69 3.21
CA LYS A 178 10.71 -17.17 4.53
C LYS A 178 9.48 -17.86 5.12
N LEU A 179 8.84 -18.75 4.37
CA LEU A 179 7.66 -19.48 4.84
C LEU A 179 8.07 -20.53 5.88
N ASP A 180 7.28 -20.67 6.94
CA ASP A 180 7.44 -21.75 7.92
C ASP A 180 7.33 -23.14 7.25
N ASP A 181 6.44 -23.27 6.27
CA ASP A 181 6.28 -24.46 5.43
C ASP A 181 6.74 -24.17 4.00
N ALA A 182 7.91 -24.71 3.64
CA ALA A 182 8.52 -24.58 2.31
C ALA A 182 7.69 -25.22 1.17
N GLU A 183 6.69 -26.05 1.48
CA GLU A 183 5.77 -26.68 0.52
C GLU A 183 4.38 -26.01 0.50
N LEU A 184 4.18 -24.93 1.27
CA LEU A 184 2.93 -24.19 1.31
C LEU A 184 2.56 -23.60 -0.07
N MET A 185 1.33 -23.88 -0.49
CA MET A 185 0.72 -23.37 -1.71
C MET A 185 -0.58 -22.62 -1.38
N PHE A 186 -0.87 -21.57 -2.13
CA PHE A 186 -1.99 -20.66 -1.90
C PHE A 186 -3.12 -20.88 -2.92
N ASP A 187 -4.36 -20.76 -2.46
CA ASP A 187 -5.53 -20.69 -3.31
C ASP A 187 -5.75 -19.25 -3.80
N ILE A 188 -5.38 -18.26 -2.96
CA ILE A 188 -5.52 -16.83 -3.26
C ILE A 188 -4.26 -16.09 -2.81
N CYS A 189 -3.74 -15.22 -3.67
CA CYS A 189 -2.86 -14.13 -3.29
C CYS A 189 -3.63 -12.81 -3.47
N SER A 190 -3.75 -12.03 -2.40
CA SER A 190 -4.38 -10.71 -2.37
C SER A 190 -3.32 -9.62 -2.22
N CYS A 191 -3.34 -8.62 -3.11
CA CYS A 191 -2.41 -7.49 -3.10
C CYS A 191 -3.19 -6.18 -3.26
N GLN A 192 -3.57 -5.57 -2.13
CA GLN A 192 -4.53 -4.46 -2.09
C GLN A 192 -3.82 -3.13 -1.89
N PHE A 193 -3.82 -2.27 -2.91
CA PHE A 193 -3.14 -0.96 -2.90
C PHE A 193 -1.62 -1.05 -2.64
N VAL A 194 -0.95 -2.07 -3.19
CA VAL A 194 0.48 -2.33 -2.91
C VAL A 194 1.31 -2.46 -4.18
N TYR A 195 0.79 -3.11 -5.21
CA TYR A 195 1.62 -3.57 -6.33
C TYR A 195 2.38 -2.45 -7.07
N HIS A 196 1.81 -1.24 -7.16
CA HIS A 196 2.42 -0.08 -7.79
C HIS A 196 3.74 0.37 -7.13
N TYR A 197 4.00 0.06 -5.86
CA TYR A 197 5.30 0.35 -5.23
C TYR A 197 6.45 -0.44 -5.85
N SER A 198 6.17 -1.61 -6.43
CA SER A 198 7.19 -2.46 -7.06
C SER A 198 7.63 -1.97 -8.44
N PHE A 199 6.87 -1.07 -9.07
CA PHE A 199 7.13 -0.58 -10.44
C PHE A 199 8.28 0.42 -10.53
N GLU A 200 9.08 0.58 -9.47
CA GLU A 200 10.33 1.34 -9.51
C GLU A 200 11.30 0.80 -10.54
N SER A 201 11.40 -0.53 -10.66
CA SER A 201 12.23 -1.21 -11.66
C SER A 201 11.58 -2.51 -12.11
N GLU A 202 12.01 -3.02 -13.28
CA GLU A 202 11.54 -4.31 -13.80
C GLU A 202 11.81 -5.45 -12.83
N GLN A 203 13.00 -5.49 -12.22
CA GLN A 203 13.39 -6.55 -11.28
C GLN A 203 12.49 -6.57 -10.05
N LYS A 204 12.15 -5.38 -9.52
CA LYS A 204 11.26 -5.26 -8.36
C LYS A 204 9.83 -5.68 -8.69
N ALA A 205 9.31 -5.25 -9.83
CA ALA A 205 7.98 -5.62 -10.30
C ALA A 205 7.85 -7.11 -10.58
N ASP A 206 8.88 -7.72 -11.18
CA ASP A 206 8.92 -9.16 -11.46
C ASP A 206 9.06 -9.99 -10.18
N MET A 207 9.90 -9.57 -9.22
CA MET A 207 10.03 -10.27 -7.92
C MET A 207 8.72 -10.23 -7.12
N MET A 208 8.04 -9.08 -7.06
CA MET A 208 6.74 -9.01 -6.37
C MET A 208 5.68 -9.87 -7.08
N LEU A 209 5.70 -9.92 -8.41
CA LEU A 209 4.79 -10.77 -9.18
C LEU A 209 5.09 -12.25 -9.00
N ARG A 210 6.38 -12.63 -8.92
CA ARG A 210 6.84 -13.97 -8.60
C ARG A 210 6.29 -14.42 -7.25
N ASN A 211 6.52 -13.63 -6.21
CA ASN A 211 6.01 -13.90 -4.86
C ASN A 211 4.48 -14.05 -4.83
N ALA A 212 3.76 -13.26 -5.63
CA ALA A 212 2.31 -13.33 -5.72
C ALA A 212 1.79 -14.58 -6.47
N CYS A 213 2.54 -15.10 -7.44
CA CYS A 213 2.01 -16.05 -8.43
C CYS A 213 2.68 -17.42 -8.46
N GLU A 214 3.92 -17.57 -8.01
CA GLU A 214 4.67 -18.82 -8.17
C GLU A 214 4.11 -19.95 -7.28
N ARG A 215 3.65 -19.60 -6.08
CA ARG A 215 3.04 -20.52 -5.09
C ARG A 215 1.53 -20.59 -5.16
N LEU A 216 0.90 -20.05 -6.21
CA LEU A 216 -0.52 -20.28 -6.46
C LEU A 216 -0.75 -21.69 -7.01
N LYS A 217 -1.71 -22.40 -6.43
CA LYS A 217 -2.20 -23.67 -6.96
C LYS A 217 -2.80 -23.46 -8.36
N PRO A 218 -2.79 -24.46 -9.26
CA PRO A 218 -3.60 -24.44 -10.47
C PRO A 218 -5.06 -24.10 -10.16
N GLY A 219 -5.63 -23.14 -10.88
CA GLY A 219 -6.96 -22.59 -10.62
C GLY A 219 -7.03 -21.51 -9.53
N GLY A 220 -5.96 -21.30 -8.76
CA GLY A 220 -5.85 -20.23 -7.76
C GLY A 220 -5.79 -18.83 -8.35
N PHE A 221 -6.01 -17.81 -7.51
CA PHE A 221 -6.22 -16.44 -7.97
C PHE A 221 -5.19 -15.45 -7.42
N PHE A 222 -4.69 -14.57 -8.29
CA PHE A 222 -4.00 -13.35 -7.88
C PHE A 222 -4.96 -12.17 -8.05
N ILE A 223 -5.33 -11.53 -6.94
CA ILE A 223 -6.32 -10.46 -6.90
C ILE A 223 -5.73 -9.20 -6.31
N GLY A 224 -6.18 -8.04 -6.76
CA GLY A 224 -5.65 -6.80 -6.22
C GLY A 224 -6.33 -5.55 -6.70
N THR A 225 -5.83 -4.44 -6.16
CA THR A 225 -6.25 -3.08 -6.48
C THR A 225 -5.03 -2.19 -6.69
N THR A 226 -5.05 -1.38 -7.73
CA THR A 226 -3.93 -0.48 -8.06
C THR A 226 -4.45 0.73 -8.85
N PRO A 227 -3.74 1.88 -8.84
CA PRO A 227 -4.09 3.01 -9.69
C PRO A 227 -4.12 2.64 -11.18
N ASP A 228 -5.12 3.15 -11.92
CA ASP A 228 -5.23 3.03 -13.37
C ASP A 228 -4.34 4.07 -14.04
N ALA A 229 -3.27 3.59 -14.68
CA ALA A 229 -2.34 4.46 -15.40
C ALA A 229 -3.02 5.32 -16.46
N PHE A 230 -4.08 4.82 -17.13
CA PHE A 230 -4.81 5.61 -18.13
C PHE A 230 -5.52 6.79 -17.48
N GLU A 231 -6.11 6.60 -16.30
CA GLU A 231 -6.81 7.67 -15.58
C GLU A 231 -5.82 8.70 -15.03
N LEU A 232 -4.70 8.24 -14.47
CA LEU A 232 -3.63 9.12 -13.98
C LEU A 232 -3.05 9.99 -15.11
N VAL A 233 -2.68 9.39 -16.23
CA VAL A 233 -2.11 10.12 -17.38
C VAL A 233 -3.14 11.04 -18.01
N LYS A 234 -4.40 10.59 -18.17
CA LYS A 234 -5.49 11.44 -18.69
C LYS A 234 -5.66 12.71 -17.87
N ARG A 235 -5.66 12.61 -16.54
CA ARG A 235 -5.81 13.78 -15.64
C ARG A 235 -4.58 14.67 -15.62
N LEU A 236 -3.39 14.07 -15.70
CA LEU A 236 -2.13 14.81 -15.81
C LEU A 236 -2.07 15.62 -17.11
N GLU A 237 -2.39 15.01 -18.25
CA GLU A 237 -2.32 15.67 -19.56
C GLU A 237 -3.41 16.74 -19.74
N ALA A 238 -4.52 16.61 -19.03
CA ALA A 238 -5.55 17.66 -18.95
C ALA A 238 -5.18 18.81 -18.00
N SER A 239 -4.14 18.66 -17.18
CA SER A 239 -3.69 19.68 -16.23
C SER A 239 -2.70 20.65 -16.88
N ASP A 240 -2.83 21.93 -16.55
CA ASP A 240 -1.86 22.96 -16.91
C ASP A 240 -0.52 22.83 -16.16
N SER A 241 -0.46 21.95 -15.15
CA SER A 241 0.73 21.72 -14.31
C SER A 241 1.14 20.25 -14.29
N LEU A 242 2.21 19.93 -13.54
CA LEU A 242 2.63 18.54 -13.27
C LEU A 242 1.84 17.88 -12.12
N SER A 243 0.78 18.54 -11.65
CA SER A 243 -0.05 18.08 -10.54
C SER A 243 -1.54 18.16 -10.88
N PHE A 244 -2.33 17.28 -10.26
CA PHE A 244 -3.79 17.37 -10.23
C PHE A 244 -4.30 16.81 -8.91
N GLY A 245 -5.53 17.16 -8.54
CA GLY A 245 -6.11 16.76 -7.26
C GLY A 245 -7.22 17.69 -6.83
N ASN A 246 -7.68 17.49 -5.61
CA ASN A 246 -8.71 18.29 -4.95
C ASN A 246 -8.41 18.36 -3.44
N GLU A 247 -9.41 18.64 -2.61
CA GLU A 247 -9.22 18.80 -1.17
C GLU A 247 -8.81 17.51 -0.44
N VAL A 248 -9.15 16.33 -0.96
CA VAL A 248 -8.85 15.05 -0.27
C VAL A 248 -7.61 14.35 -0.81
N PHE A 249 -7.22 14.58 -2.06
CA PHE A 249 -6.06 13.93 -2.67
C PHE A 249 -5.29 14.85 -3.63
N LYS A 250 -4.00 14.55 -3.82
CA LYS A 250 -3.15 15.20 -4.82
C LYS A 250 -2.15 14.21 -5.40
N VAL A 251 -1.99 14.28 -6.72
CA VAL A 251 -1.00 13.54 -7.51
C VAL A 251 -0.02 14.55 -8.12
N SER A 252 1.28 14.28 -8.05
CA SER A 252 2.31 15.14 -8.64
C SER A 252 3.38 14.32 -9.35
N PHE A 253 3.48 14.48 -10.66
CA PHE A 253 4.48 13.81 -11.49
C PHE A 253 5.78 14.60 -11.57
N GLN A 254 6.87 13.91 -11.90
CA GLN A 254 8.15 14.57 -12.19
C GLN A 254 8.19 15.19 -13.61
N SER A 255 7.46 14.61 -14.55
CA SER A 255 7.37 15.08 -15.95
C SER A 255 6.05 14.62 -16.60
N LYS A 256 5.71 15.21 -17.76
CA LYS A 256 4.55 14.84 -18.60
C LYS A 256 4.99 14.56 -20.05
N GLY A 257 4.22 13.78 -20.80
CA GLY A 257 4.50 13.40 -22.19
C GLY A 257 5.44 12.19 -22.40
N VAL A 258 6.23 11.79 -21.39
CA VAL A 258 7.06 10.58 -21.44
C VAL A 258 6.81 9.74 -20.19
N TYR A 259 6.33 8.52 -20.40
CA TYR A 259 5.92 7.60 -19.34
C TYR A 259 6.70 6.28 -19.49
N PRO A 260 7.86 6.12 -18.84
CA PRO A 260 8.62 4.89 -18.92
C PRO A 260 7.83 3.72 -18.29
N LEU A 261 8.06 2.51 -18.81
CA LEU A 261 7.37 1.30 -18.35
C LEU A 261 7.60 0.98 -16.86
N PHE A 262 8.80 1.32 -16.37
CA PHE A 262 9.20 1.20 -14.97
C PHE A 262 9.86 2.52 -14.55
N GLY A 263 9.83 2.82 -13.24
CA GLY A 263 10.44 4.03 -12.67
C GLY A 263 9.67 5.32 -12.96
N CYS A 264 8.49 5.24 -13.57
CA CYS A 264 7.62 6.39 -13.80
C CYS A 264 6.99 6.87 -12.48
N GLN A 265 7.75 7.63 -11.71
CA GLN A 265 7.38 8.05 -10.36
C GLN A 265 6.37 9.21 -10.38
N TYR A 266 5.36 9.13 -9.51
CA TYR A 266 4.54 10.25 -9.08
C TYR A 266 4.44 10.26 -7.55
N HIS A 267 4.21 11.42 -6.97
CA HIS A 267 3.94 11.57 -5.55
C HIS A 267 2.44 11.56 -5.31
N PHE A 268 1.96 10.65 -4.47
CA PHE A 268 0.55 10.55 -4.10
C PHE A 268 0.36 10.96 -2.65
N SER A 269 -0.58 11.88 -2.43
CA SER A 269 -1.04 12.25 -1.11
C SER A 269 -2.54 12.10 -1.01
N LEU A 270 -3.00 11.45 0.04
CA LEU A 270 -4.40 11.30 0.42
C LEU A 270 -4.53 11.59 1.91
N GLU A 271 -5.47 12.46 2.24
CA GLU A 271 -5.69 12.99 3.59
C GLU A 271 -5.68 11.90 4.67
N ASP A 272 -4.77 12.03 5.64
CA ASP A 272 -4.58 11.13 6.78
C ASP A 272 -4.35 9.63 6.45
N VAL A 273 -4.02 9.29 5.20
CA VAL A 273 -3.81 7.90 4.77
C VAL A 273 -2.41 7.68 4.26
N VAL A 274 -2.02 8.45 3.25
CA VAL A 274 -0.82 8.15 2.48
C VAL A 274 -0.20 9.45 1.98
N ASN A 275 1.12 9.51 2.01
CA ASN A 275 1.89 10.64 1.49
C ASN A 275 3.29 10.14 1.08
N VAL A 276 3.35 9.39 -0.02
CA VAL A 276 4.56 8.70 -0.49
C VAL A 276 4.68 8.77 -2.01
N PRO A 277 5.90 8.59 -2.55
CA PRO A 277 6.06 8.28 -3.97
C PRO A 277 5.41 6.93 -4.31
N GLU A 278 4.87 6.83 -5.52
CA GLU A 278 4.32 5.63 -6.16
C GLU A 278 4.84 5.57 -7.60
N PHE A 279 4.60 4.45 -8.31
CA PHE A 279 5.00 4.29 -9.71
C PHE A 279 3.83 3.88 -10.60
N LEU A 280 3.84 4.40 -11.83
CA LEU A 280 2.79 4.15 -12.81
C LEU A 280 2.78 2.68 -13.24
N VAL A 281 1.61 2.04 -13.13
CA VAL A 281 1.42 0.64 -13.55
C VAL A 281 0.67 0.61 -14.89
N TYR A 282 1.41 0.50 -16.00
CA TYR A 282 0.79 0.27 -17.29
C TYR A 282 0.19 -1.13 -17.34
N PHE A 283 -1.12 -1.25 -17.17
CA PHE A 283 -1.79 -2.55 -16.96
C PHE A 283 -1.49 -3.60 -18.06
N PRO A 284 -1.43 -3.27 -19.36
CA PRO A 284 -1.04 -4.25 -20.38
C PRO A 284 0.37 -4.85 -20.18
N LEU A 285 1.30 -4.09 -19.58
CA LEU A 285 2.60 -4.61 -19.18
C LEU A 285 2.47 -5.59 -18.00
N LEU A 286 1.71 -5.26 -16.96
CA LEU A 286 1.42 -6.19 -15.86
C LEU A 286 0.82 -7.50 -16.39
N GLU A 287 -0.18 -7.41 -17.27
CA GLU A 287 -0.77 -8.59 -17.90
C GLU A 287 0.25 -9.41 -18.69
N HIS A 288 1.15 -8.74 -19.43
CA HIS A 288 2.22 -9.41 -20.15
C HIS A 288 3.21 -10.12 -19.20
N MET A 289 3.65 -9.45 -18.14
CA MET A 289 4.56 -10.02 -17.14
C MET A 289 3.95 -11.23 -16.43
N ALA A 290 2.65 -11.18 -16.11
CA ALA A 290 1.95 -12.25 -15.40
C ALA A 290 1.92 -13.57 -16.18
N LYS A 291 2.03 -13.53 -17.52
CA LYS A 291 2.14 -14.74 -18.36
C LYS A 291 3.36 -15.60 -18.02
N ARG A 292 4.46 -14.99 -17.55
CA ARG A 292 5.67 -15.73 -17.11
C ARG A 292 5.39 -16.69 -15.95
N TYR A 293 4.33 -16.43 -15.18
CA TYR A 293 3.92 -17.24 -14.03
C TYR A 293 2.66 -18.04 -14.33
N ASN A 294 2.34 -18.30 -15.60
CA ASN A 294 1.14 -19.01 -16.05
C ASN A 294 -0.17 -18.36 -15.57
N MET A 295 -0.21 -17.03 -15.50
CA MET A 295 -1.40 -16.30 -15.09
C MET A 295 -2.19 -15.83 -16.30
N ARG A 296 -3.51 -15.97 -16.25
CA ARG A 296 -4.45 -15.43 -17.24
C ARG A 296 -5.33 -14.37 -16.60
N LEU A 297 -5.48 -13.23 -17.26
CA LEU A 297 -6.40 -12.19 -16.82
C LEU A 297 -7.85 -12.69 -16.89
N VAL A 298 -8.58 -12.55 -15.78
CA VAL A 298 -10.01 -12.89 -15.66
C VAL A 298 -10.85 -11.62 -15.57
N LEU A 299 -10.37 -10.62 -14.82
CA LEU A 299 -11.10 -9.37 -14.61
C LEU A 299 -10.12 -8.20 -14.55
N LYS A 300 -10.48 -7.10 -15.21
CA LYS A 300 -9.91 -5.76 -15.01
C LYS A 300 -11.05 -4.76 -15.14
N GLN A 301 -11.38 -4.06 -14.07
CA GLN A 301 -12.46 -3.06 -14.05
C GLN A 301 -12.05 -1.85 -13.23
N ARG A 302 -12.44 -0.67 -13.66
CA ARG A 302 -12.34 0.54 -12.82
C ARG A 302 -13.24 0.40 -11.61
N PHE A 303 -12.92 1.10 -10.51
CA PHE A 303 -13.76 1.07 -9.31
C PHE A 303 -15.21 1.47 -9.59
N SER A 304 -15.44 2.44 -10.48
CA SER A 304 -16.79 2.84 -10.92
C SER A 304 -17.55 1.70 -11.59
N GLU A 305 -16.92 1.00 -12.53
CA GLU A 305 -17.51 -0.10 -13.29
C GLU A 305 -17.82 -1.29 -12.37
N PHE A 306 -16.86 -1.65 -11.52
CA PHE A 306 -17.03 -2.72 -10.54
C PHE A 306 -18.14 -2.37 -9.55
N PHE A 307 -18.19 -1.15 -9.03
CA PHE A 307 -19.26 -0.70 -8.15
C PHE A 307 -20.64 -0.81 -8.82
N GLU A 308 -20.80 -0.24 -10.01
CA GLU A 308 -22.05 -0.25 -10.77
C GLU A 308 -22.55 -1.66 -11.09
N GLU A 309 -21.63 -2.59 -11.36
CA GLU A 309 -21.97 -4.00 -11.55
C GLU A 309 -22.40 -4.65 -10.23
N LYS A 310 -21.56 -4.56 -9.20
CA LYS A 310 -21.72 -5.36 -7.97
C LYS A 310 -22.86 -4.85 -7.09
N VAL A 311 -23.17 -3.56 -7.09
CA VAL A 311 -24.27 -2.98 -6.28
C VAL A 311 -25.65 -3.51 -6.71
N LYS A 312 -25.78 -4.06 -7.92
CA LYS A 312 -27.02 -4.69 -8.42
C LYS A 312 -27.40 -5.96 -7.65
N LYS A 313 -26.44 -6.65 -7.04
CA LYS A 313 -26.69 -7.84 -6.21
C LYS A 313 -27.16 -7.41 -4.82
N GLU A 314 -28.31 -7.93 -4.37
CA GLU A 314 -28.93 -7.54 -3.10
C GLU A 314 -28.01 -7.74 -1.89
N GLN A 315 -27.27 -8.85 -1.84
CA GLN A 315 -26.32 -9.14 -0.78
C GLN A 315 -25.20 -8.09 -0.68
N HIS A 316 -24.69 -7.63 -1.83
CA HIS A 316 -23.60 -6.64 -1.91
C HIS A 316 -24.11 -5.26 -1.51
N ARG A 317 -25.32 -4.89 -1.97
CA ARG A 317 -26.01 -3.66 -1.52
C ARG A 317 -26.29 -3.67 -0.02
N SER A 318 -26.71 -4.80 0.53
CA SER A 318 -26.95 -4.94 1.97
C SER A 318 -25.67 -4.79 2.77
N LEU A 319 -24.55 -5.34 2.28
CA LEU A 319 -23.23 -5.16 2.89
C LEU A 319 -22.78 -3.70 2.84
N MET A 320 -23.01 -3.02 1.71
CA MET A 320 -22.68 -1.59 1.53
C MET A 320 -23.35 -0.73 2.59
N MET A 321 -24.65 -0.96 2.83
CA MET A 321 -25.42 -0.27 3.87
C MET A 321 -24.89 -0.58 5.27
N LYS A 322 -24.62 -1.86 5.58
CA LYS A 322 -24.06 -2.28 6.89
C LYS A 322 -22.69 -1.67 7.17
N MET A 323 -21.89 -1.43 6.13
CA MET A 323 -20.55 -0.86 6.25
C MET A 323 -20.54 0.66 6.22
N MET A 324 -21.70 1.32 6.03
CA MET A 324 -21.77 2.77 5.79
C MET A 324 -20.78 3.20 4.69
N ALA A 325 -20.77 2.45 3.60
CA ALA A 325 -19.84 2.65 2.48
C ALA A 325 -20.20 3.85 1.61
N LEU A 326 -21.41 4.40 1.77
CA LEU A 326 -21.86 5.63 1.14
C LEU A 326 -22.52 6.52 2.20
N GLU A 327 -22.37 7.81 2.01
CA GLU A 327 -23.00 8.86 2.80
C GLU A 327 -24.47 9.02 2.41
N PRO A 328 -25.40 9.07 3.38
CA PRO A 328 -26.79 9.39 3.10
C PRO A 328 -26.98 10.87 2.73
N PHE A 329 -27.66 11.12 1.61
CA PHE A 329 -27.98 12.45 1.10
C PHE A 329 -29.49 12.60 0.78
N PRO A 330 -30.16 13.69 1.22
CA PRO A 330 -29.69 14.66 2.20
C PRO A 330 -29.42 14.00 3.56
N CYS A 331 -28.50 14.55 4.36
CA CYS A 331 -28.24 14.01 5.70
C CYS A 331 -29.50 14.13 6.56
N GLU A 332 -30.04 12.99 7.04
CA GLU A 332 -31.17 12.99 7.96
C GLU A 332 -30.70 13.28 9.40
N GLY A 333 -31.54 13.95 10.20
CA GLY A 333 -31.37 14.01 11.66
C GLY A 333 -30.30 14.96 12.21
N GLY A 334 -29.83 15.95 11.45
CA GLY A 334 -28.88 16.96 11.95
C GLY A 334 -27.41 16.55 11.94
N GLY A 335 -27.07 15.42 11.30
CA GLY A 335 -25.68 15.06 10.99
C GLY A 335 -25.04 16.08 10.04
N ARG A 336 -23.76 16.40 10.26
CA ARG A 336 -22.99 17.23 9.33
C ARG A 336 -22.49 16.36 8.16
N PRO A 337 -22.58 16.84 6.91
CA PRO A 337 -22.01 16.15 5.77
C PRO A 337 -20.48 16.03 5.90
N ALA A 338 -19.88 15.08 5.19
CA ALA A 338 -18.44 14.89 5.16
C ALA A 338 -17.71 16.11 4.58
N SER A 339 -18.32 16.84 3.65
CA SER A 339 -17.86 18.16 3.21
C SER A 339 -18.87 19.26 3.54
N ASP A 340 -18.38 20.38 4.04
CA ASP A 340 -19.18 21.59 4.29
C ASP A 340 -19.59 22.30 2.98
N SER A 341 -18.97 21.96 1.85
CA SER A 341 -19.28 22.55 0.54
C SER A 341 -20.52 21.93 -0.10
N ARG A 342 -21.50 22.76 -0.44
CA ARG A 342 -22.72 22.30 -1.15
C ARG A 342 -22.44 21.81 -2.57
N GLU A 343 -21.37 22.28 -3.20
CA GLU A 343 -21.00 21.93 -4.57
C GLU A 343 -20.54 20.46 -4.68
N GLU A 344 -20.02 19.91 -3.58
CA GLU A 344 -19.55 18.53 -3.48
C GLU A 344 -20.66 17.48 -3.63
N TYR A 345 -21.93 17.90 -3.58
CA TYR A 345 -23.10 17.02 -3.66
C TYR A 345 -24.08 17.41 -4.78
N CYS A 346 -23.65 18.24 -5.74
CA CYS A 346 -24.49 18.64 -6.87
C CYS A 346 -25.04 17.43 -7.64
N HIS A 347 -24.23 16.40 -7.88
CA HIS A 347 -24.66 15.17 -8.55
C HIS A 347 -25.74 14.41 -7.78
N ALA A 348 -25.62 14.34 -6.45
CA ALA A 348 -26.61 13.69 -5.59
C ALA A 348 -27.93 14.48 -5.58
N LYS A 349 -27.85 15.82 -5.53
CA LYS A 349 -28.99 16.72 -5.63
C LYS A 349 -29.73 16.56 -6.96
N GLU A 350 -29.01 16.54 -8.07
CA GLU A 350 -29.57 16.30 -9.40
C GLU A 350 -30.24 14.92 -9.50
N HIS A 351 -29.61 13.88 -8.92
CA HIS A 351 -30.17 12.54 -8.91
C HIS A 351 -31.47 12.46 -8.09
N CYS A 352 -31.51 13.06 -6.89
CA CYS A 352 -32.72 13.16 -6.07
C CYS A 352 -33.88 13.88 -6.76
N GLY A 353 -33.59 14.78 -7.70
CA GLY A 353 -34.60 15.49 -8.49
C GLY A 353 -35.27 14.65 -9.58
N ARG A 354 -34.77 13.43 -9.87
CA ARG A 354 -35.32 12.56 -10.92
C ARG A 354 -36.58 11.84 -10.46
N ALA A 355 -37.53 11.67 -11.37
CA ALA A 355 -38.77 10.95 -11.09
C ALA A 355 -38.50 9.51 -10.64
N GLY A 356 -39.12 9.10 -9.52
CA GLY A 356 -38.99 7.75 -8.96
C GLY A 356 -37.83 7.55 -7.98
N VAL A 357 -36.98 8.55 -7.75
CA VAL A 357 -35.93 8.51 -6.72
C VAL A 357 -36.51 8.93 -5.37
N LYS A 358 -36.34 8.10 -4.34
CA LYS A 358 -36.76 8.41 -2.97
C LYS A 358 -35.52 8.69 -2.10
N PRO A 359 -35.40 9.86 -1.47
CA PRO A 359 -34.35 10.11 -0.50
C PRO A 359 -34.59 9.30 0.80
N PRO A 360 -33.53 9.06 1.60
CA PRO A 360 -32.14 9.44 1.33
C PRO A 360 -31.50 8.52 0.27
N VAL A 361 -30.60 9.08 -0.54
CA VAL A 361 -29.75 8.34 -1.49
C VAL A 361 -28.34 8.18 -0.91
N GLY A 362 -27.65 7.09 -1.24
CA GLY A 362 -26.24 6.92 -0.87
C GLY A 362 -25.31 7.56 -1.91
N THR A 363 -24.33 8.35 -1.48
CA THR A 363 -23.30 8.94 -2.34
C THR A 363 -21.95 9.05 -1.63
N LEU A 364 -20.89 9.37 -2.35
CA LEU A 364 -19.70 10.04 -1.80
C LEU A 364 -19.73 11.52 -2.18
N SER A 365 -18.93 12.34 -1.51
CA SER A 365 -18.62 13.69 -1.99
C SER A 365 -17.92 13.62 -3.36
N ARG A 366 -18.03 14.67 -4.17
CA ARG A 366 -17.36 14.76 -5.47
C ARG A 366 -15.85 14.51 -5.34
N SER A 367 -15.22 15.09 -4.33
CA SER A 367 -13.78 14.96 -4.12
C SER A 367 -13.36 13.52 -3.81
N GLU A 368 -14.15 12.80 -3.01
CA GLU A 368 -13.96 11.37 -2.74
C GLU A 368 -14.20 10.51 -3.99
N TRP A 369 -15.22 10.84 -4.80
CA TRP A 369 -15.47 10.15 -6.07
C TRP A 369 -14.30 10.32 -7.05
N GLU A 370 -13.77 11.53 -7.15
CA GLU A 370 -12.59 11.82 -7.96
C GLU A 370 -11.36 11.03 -7.44
N ALA A 371 -11.15 10.91 -6.14
CA ALA A 371 -10.05 10.13 -5.57
C ALA A 371 -10.19 8.62 -5.84
N THR A 372 -11.36 8.04 -5.55
CA THR A 372 -11.57 6.58 -5.66
C THR A 372 -11.61 6.10 -7.11
N SER A 373 -12.05 6.95 -8.05
CA SER A 373 -12.12 6.62 -9.49
C SER A 373 -10.76 6.48 -10.18
N ILE A 374 -9.67 6.83 -9.50
CA ILE A 374 -8.30 6.58 -9.98
C ILE A 374 -7.99 5.09 -10.01
N TYR A 375 -8.65 4.28 -9.19
CA TYR A 375 -8.27 2.89 -8.97
C TYR A 375 -9.03 1.91 -9.87
N LEU A 376 -8.40 0.77 -10.11
CA LEU A 376 -9.00 -0.41 -10.73
C LEU A 376 -8.85 -1.64 -9.82
N VAL A 377 -9.73 -2.61 -10.02
CA VAL A 377 -9.61 -3.98 -9.52
C VAL A 377 -9.06 -4.87 -10.62
N PHE A 378 -8.31 -5.90 -10.24
CA PHE A 378 -7.91 -6.95 -11.16
C PHE A 378 -7.97 -8.34 -10.53
N VAL A 379 -8.16 -9.33 -11.39
CA VAL A 379 -8.14 -10.76 -11.06
C VAL A 379 -7.39 -11.50 -12.16
N PHE A 380 -6.34 -12.21 -11.78
CA PHE A 380 -5.69 -13.21 -12.61
C PHE A 380 -5.95 -14.60 -12.03
N GLN A 381 -6.00 -15.61 -12.88
CA GLN A 381 -6.13 -17.01 -12.49
C GLN A 381 -4.91 -17.80 -12.97
N LYS A 382 -4.38 -18.66 -12.10
CA LYS A 382 -3.29 -19.59 -12.38
C LYS A 382 -3.79 -20.70 -13.30
N MET A 383 -3.15 -20.81 -14.45
CA MET A 383 -3.39 -21.90 -15.40
C MET A 383 -2.68 -23.18 -14.94
N SER A 384 -3.23 -24.32 -15.36
CA SER A 384 -2.67 -25.66 -15.14
C SER A 384 -1.34 -25.88 -15.82
#